data_AF-A0A851GPF4-F1
#
_entry.id   AF-A0A851GPF4-F1
#
_cell.length_a   1.000
_cell.length_b   1.000
_cell.length_c   1.000
_cell.angle_alpha   90.00
_cell.angle_beta   90.00
_cell.angle_gamma   90.00
#
_symmetry.space_group_name_H-M   'P 1'
#
loop_
_entity.id
_entity.type
_entity.pdbx_description
1 polymer ?
#
loop_
_entity_poly.entity_id
_entity_poly.type
_entity_poly.pdbx_seq_one_letter_code
_entity_poly.pdbx_strand_id
1 'polypeptide(L)'
;MFSKRLILACTILAILPSQAEMRRFQNADETKSFYAELTGYDEKTKRVTVRNKAGRKQSFSIEILSEDDRTYVKENAKRLAVGESISISLRKFQDKSEKQLEPRIENRVAPSGYTISLNNRSKSSFTNLTLNYTLYYTVQDYLSPERTPKQVSGTLTCEEITSRETVTLKTETIGIVSGKLEPVIKYKTKKNRDGQSYTEPYVDKPGGRRKDQMVGCKIELIIDGEVVKTETEGTIQMEKISEGL
;
A
#
# COMPACT_ATOMS: atom_id res chain seq x y z
N MET A 1 24.79 32.66 21.10
CA MET A 1 23.95 31.48 21.31
C MET A 1 23.97 30.65 20.03
N PHE A 2 24.68 29.52 20.05
CA PHE A 2 24.93 28.70 18.87
C PHE A 2 23.69 27.86 18.49
N SER A 3 23.23 28.06 17.25
CA SER A 3 22.16 27.31 16.62
C SER A 3 22.65 25.89 16.29
N LYS A 4 22.11 24.87 16.97
CA LYS A 4 22.28 23.47 16.58
C LYS A 4 21.15 23.09 15.62
N ARG A 5 21.45 23.09 14.32
CA ARG A 5 20.58 22.47 13.30
C ARG A 5 20.84 20.96 13.32
N LEU A 6 19.87 20.21 13.82
CA LEU A 6 19.83 18.76 13.74
C LEU A 6 19.45 18.39 12.29
N ILE A 7 20.44 17.95 11.50
CA ILE A 7 20.21 17.41 10.17
C ILE A 7 19.75 15.96 10.37
N LEU A 8 18.43 15.74 10.27
CA LEU A 8 17.86 14.40 10.23
C LEU A 8 18.16 13.80 8.86
N ALA A 9 19.15 12.91 8.81
CA ALA A 9 19.47 12.14 7.62
C ALA A 9 18.28 11.23 7.27
N CYS A 10 17.55 11.61 6.23
CA CYS A 10 16.47 10.81 5.66
C CYS A 10 17.12 9.76 4.73
N THR A 11 17.41 8.58 5.27
CA THR A 11 17.82 7.42 4.47
C THR A 11 16.63 6.98 3.62
N ILE A 12 16.58 7.46 2.38
CA ILE A 12 15.64 6.97 1.36
C ILE A 12 16.11 5.57 0.98
N LEU A 13 15.53 4.56 1.64
CA LEU A 13 15.64 3.18 1.18
C LEU A 13 14.79 3.06 -0.08
N ALA A 14 15.44 2.97 -1.24
CA ALA A 14 14.76 2.76 -2.51
C ALA A 14 14.07 1.39 -2.47
N ILE A 15 12.75 1.39 -2.31
CA ILE A 15 11.91 0.20 -2.36
C ILE A 15 11.76 -0.19 -3.84
N LEU A 16 12.65 -1.04 -4.33
CA LEU A 16 12.43 -1.74 -5.58
C LEU A 16 11.31 -2.78 -5.34
N PRO A 17 10.31 -2.89 -6.24
CA PRO A 17 9.38 -4.01 -6.19
C PRO A 17 10.16 -5.27 -6.54
N SER A 18 10.49 -6.09 -5.54
CA SER A 18 11.12 -7.40 -5.75
C SER A 18 10.04 -8.39 -6.23
N GLN A 19 9.60 -8.21 -7.47
CA GLN A 19 9.31 -9.37 -8.31
C GLN A 19 10.67 -9.97 -8.68
N ALA A 20 10.82 -11.30 -8.76
CA ALA A 20 12.13 -11.93 -8.98
C ALA A 20 12.91 -11.19 -10.08
N GLU A 21 14.14 -10.77 -9.79
CA GLU A 21 14.82 -9.78 -10.64
C GLU A 21 14.95 -10.30 -12.08
N MET A 22 14.74 -9.40 -13.05
CA MET A 22 14.97 -9.69 -14.46
C MET A 22 16.41 -10.16 -14.66
N ARG A 23 16.58 -11.46 -14.91
CA ARG A 23 17.88 -12.14 -15.01
C ARG A 23 18.11 -12.62 -16.43
N ARG A 24 19.38 -12.68 -16.81
CA ARG A 24 19.81 -13.34 -18.05
C ARG A 24 19.88 -14.85 -17.80
N PHE A 25 19.03 -15.61 -18.48
CA PHE A 25 19.07 -17.06 -18.52
C PHE A 25 19.87 -17.53 -19.74
N GLN A 26 20.59 -18.63 -19.59
CA GLN A 26 21.37 -19.29 -20.64
C GLN A 26 20.84 -20.70 -20.89
N ASN A 27 20.97 -21.18 -22.12
CA ASN A 27 20.67 -22.57 -22.43
C ASN A 27 21.79 -23.52 -21.96
N ALA A 28 21.53 -24.83 -21.98
CA ALA A 28 22.47 -25.86 -21.54
C ALA A 28 23.85 -25.78 -22.21
N ASP A 29 23.90 -25.40 -23.49
CA ASP A 29 25.14 -25.26 -24.26
C ASP A 29 25.72 -23.83 -24.24
N GLU A 30 25.13 -22.91 -23.48
CA GLU A 30 25.53 -21.50 -23.32
C GLU A 30 25.60 -20.66 -24.62
N THR A 31 25.03 -21.16 -25.71
CA THR A 31 25.02 -20.50 -27.03
C THR A 31 23.89 -19.48 -27.20
N LYS A 32 22.82 -19.59 -26.40
CA LYS A 32 21.62 -18.75 -26.46
C LYS A 32 21.31 -18.23 -25.07
N SER A 33 20.85 -16.98 -25.02
CA SER A 33 20.42 -16.37 -23.77
C SER A 33 19.22 -15.47 -23.96
N PHE A 34 18.48 -15.25 -22.90
CA PHE A 34 17.33 -14.34 -22.88
C PHE A 34 17.17 -13.72 -21.50
N TYR A 35 16.54 -12.55 -21.45
CA TYR A 35 16.23 -11.89 -20.19
C TYR A 35 14.78 -12.17 -19.78
N ALA A 36 14.59 -12.69 -18.58
CA ALA A 36 13.27 -12.93 -18.01
C ALA A 36 13.29 -12.88 -16.47
N GLU A 37 12.10 -12.73 -15.89
CA GLU A 37 11.82 -12.92 -14.47
C GLU A 37 11.39 -14.37 -14.23
N LEU A 38 11.93 -15.03 -13.20
CA LEU A 38 11.47 -16.35 -12.78
C LEU A 38 10.16 -16.22 -11.98
N THR A 39 9.08 -16.84 -12.45
CA THR A 39 7.74 -16.68 -11.85
C THR A 39 7.14 -17.96 -11.28
N GLY A 40 7.77 -19.12 -11.51
CA GLY A 40 7.31 -20.39 -10.96
C GLY A 40 8.18 -21.57 -11.38
N TYR A 41 8.11 -22.64 -10.60
CA TYR A 41 8.74 -23.92 -10.90
C TYR A 41 7.88 -25.07 -10.37
N ASP A 42 7.55 -26.01 -11.26
CA ASP A 42 6.87 -27.26 -10.89
C ASP A 42 7.89 -28.39 -10.85
N GLU A 43 8.19 -28.87 -9.65
CA GLU A 43 9.15 -29.95 -9.41
C GLU A 43 8.69 -31.30 -9.99
N LYS A 44 7.37 -31.55 -10.07
CA LYS A 44 6.85 -32.82 -10.59
C LYS A 44 7.01 -32.91 -12.10
N THR A 45 6.69 -31.84 -12.80
CA THR A 45 6.79 -31.78 -14.26
C THR A 45 8.14 -31.23 -14.75
N LYS A 46 9.01 -30.80 -13.82
CA LYS A 46 10.30 -30.15 -14.07
C LYS A 46 10.18 -28.95 -15.00
N ARG A 47 9.08 -28.20 -14.87
CA ARG A 47 8.80 -27.04 -15.73
C ARG A 47 9.08 -25.73 -15.01
N VAL A 48 9.82 -24.86 -15.69
CA VAL A 48 10.09 -23.48 -15.26
C VAL A 48 9.07 -22.58 -15.95
N THR A 49 8.55 -21.59 -15.23
CA THR A 49 7.71 -20.52 -15.80
C THR A 49 8.40 -19.19 -15.61
N VAL A 50 8.65 -18.48 -16.70
CA VAL A 50 9.30 -17.17 -16.73
C VAL A 50 8.40 -16.12 -17.34
N ARG A 51 8.62 -14.85 -17.01
CA ARG A 51 7.96 -13.70 -17.61
C ARG A 51 8.99 -12.81 -18.28
N ASN A 52 8.81 -12.51 -19.55
CA ASN A 52 9.72 -11.61 -20.27
C ASN A 52 9.39 -10.13 -19.96
N LYS A 53 10.25 -9.21 -20.44
CA LYS A 53 10.05 -7.75 -20.27
C LYS A 53 8.70 -7.23 -20.82
N ALA A 54 8.13 -7.92 -21.81
CA ALA A 54 6.83 -7.59 -22.38
C ALA A 54 5.64 -8.16 -21.57
N GLY A 55 5.89 -8.78 -20.41
CA GLY A 55 4.87 -9.37 -19.54
C GLY A 55 4.33 -10.72 -20.00
N ARG A 56 4.85 -11.29 -21.11
CA ARG A 56 4.42 -12.60 -21.59
C ARG A 56 5.02 -13.70 -20.74
N LYS A 57 4.17 -14.63 -20.27
CA LYS A 57 4.59 -15.83 -19.55
C LYS A 57 4.96 -16.94 -20.54
N GLN A 58 6.06 -17.63 -20.28
CA GLN A 58 6.49 -18.80 -21.03
C GLN A 58 6.86 -19.92 -20.06
N SER A 59 6.54 -21.15 -20.42
CA SER A 59 6.88 -22.32 -19.62
C SER A 59 7.65 -23.34 -20.45
N PHE A 60 8.72 -23.90 -19.91
CA PHE A 60 9.59 -24.87 -20.59
C PHE A 60 10.28 -25.81 -19.59
N SER A 61 10.90 -26.89 -20.07
CA SER A 61 11.65 -27.83 -19.23
C SER A 61 12.89 -27.15 -18.62
N ILE A 62 13.14 -27.34 -17.33
CA ILE A 62 14.35 -26.85 -16.64
C ILE A 62 15.64 -27.35 -17.28
N GLU A 63 15.59 -28.50 -17.95
CA GLU A 63 16.75 -29.12 -18.61
C GLU A 63 17.29 -28.28 -19.77
N ILE A 64 16.51 -27.35 -20.33
CA ILE A 64 17.01 -26.48 -21.39
C ILE A 64 17.99 -25.42 -20.87
N LEU A 65 17.99 -25.13 -19.56
CA LEU A 65 18.83 -24.12 -18.94
C LEU A 65 20.24 -24.63 -18.66
N SER A 66 21.21 -23.72 -18.54
CA SER A 66 22.56 -24.01 -18.03
C SER A 66 22.50 -24.52 -16.59
N GLU A 67 23.53 -25.25 -16.15
CA GLU A 67 23.53 -25.84 -14.80
C GLU A 67 23.44 -24.79 -13.68
N ASP A 68 24.09 -23.64 -13.87
CA ASP A 68 24.01 -22.50 -12.96
C ASP A 68 22.57 -21.97 -12.84
N ASP A 69 21.86 -21.83 -13.96
CA ASP A 69 20.49 -21.33 -13.95
C ASP A 69 19.51 -22.39 -13.43
N ARG A 70 19.78 -23.69 -13.61
CA ARG A 70 19.00 -24.76 -12.96
C ARG A 70 19.15 -24.71 -11.45
N THR A 71 20.37 -24.47 -10.96
CA THR A 71 20.65 -24.32 -9.53
C THR A 71 19.88 -23.13 -8.97
N TYR A 72 19.98 -21.98 -9.64
CA TYR A 72 19.22 -20.79 -9.29
C TYR A 72 17.69 -21.04 -9.23
N VAL A 73 17.12 -21.74 -10.22
CA VAL A 73 15.68 -22.06 -10.21
C VAL A 73 15.29 -22.92 -9.02
N LYS A 74 16.10 -23.91 -8.66
CA LYS A 74 15.84 -24.80 -7.52
C LYS A 74 15.97 -24.09 -6.18
N GLU A 75 16.94 -23.19 -6.05
CA GLU A 75 17.10 -22.36 -4.84
C GLU A 75 15.88 -21.45 -4.62
N ASN A 76 15.36 -20.87 -5.70
CA ASN A 76 14.20 -19.98 -5.64
C ASN A 76 12.85 -20.71 -5.64
N ALA A 77 12.83 -22.01 -5.93
CA ALA A 77 11.61 -22.82 -6.03
C ALA A 77 10.74 -22.75 -4.78
N LYS A 78 11.35 -22.80 -3.58
CA LYS A 78 10.62 -22.75 -2.31
C LYS A 78 9.87 -21.43 -2.13
N ARG A 79 10.52 -20.31 -2.45
CA ARG A 79 9.93 -18.96 -2.36
C ARG A 79 8.78 -18.78 -3.35
N LEU A 80 8.99 -19.23 -4.59
CA LEU A 80 7.97 -19.18 -5.64
C LEU A 80 6.76 -20.05 -5.32
N ALA A 81 6.98 -21.24 -4.73
CA ALA A 81 5.91 -22.12 -4.28
C ALA A 81 5.01 -21.44 -3.25
N VAL A 82 5.58 -20.66 -2.32
CA VAL A 82 4.81 -19.85 -1.36
C VAL A 82 3.97 -18.79 -2.08
N GLY A 83 4.58 -18.01 -2.98
CA GLY A 83 3.90 -16.95 -3.72
C GLY A 83 2.74 -17.44 -4.61
N GLU A 84 2.87 -18.64 -5.19
CA GLU A 84 1.80 -19.30 -5.95
C GLU A 84 0.71 -19.88 -5.04
N SER A 85 1.11 -20.48 -3.92
CA SER A 85 0.21 -21.19 -3.01
C SER A 85 -0.63 -20.26 -2.13
N ILE A 86 -0.08 -19.13 -1.71
CA ILE A 86 -0.75 -18.18 -0.82
C ILE A 86 -1.52 -17.17 -1.66
N SER A 87 -2.84 -17.13 -1.50
CA SER A 87 -3.69 -16.06 -2.02
C SER A 87 -3.88 -14.99 -0.96
N ILE A 88 -3.75 -13.73 -1.36
CA ILE A 88 -4.00 -12.58 -0.49
C ILE A 88 -5.32 -11.96 -0.91
N SER A 89 -6.17 -11.63 0.05
CA SER A 89 -7.39 -10.87 -0.17
C SER A 89 -7.44 -9.71 0.82
N LEU A 90 -7.85 -8.54 0.32
CA LEU A 90 -7.88 -7.31 1.09
C LEU A 90 -9.33 -6.85 1.27
N ARG A 91 -9.71 -6.57 2.52
CA ARG A 91 -11.02 -6.01 2.82
C ARG A 91 -10.86 -4.79 3.71
N LYS A 92 -11.28 -3.63 3.21
CA LYS A 92 -11.33 -2.40 4.00
C LYS A 92 -12.29 -2.56 5.17
N PHE A 93 -11.88 -2.12 6.36
CA PHE A 93 -12.75 -1.96 7.51
C PHE A 93 -12.67 -0.54 8.07
N GLN A 94 -13.72 -0.16 8.78
CA GLN A 94 -13.83 1.11 9.47
C GLN A 94 -14.61 0.87 10.75
N ASP A 95 -13.97 1.16 11.89
CA ASP A 95 -14.58 1.03 13.21
C ASP A 95 -15.45 2.26 13.52
N LYS A 96 -16.16 2.18 14.65
CA LYS A 96 -17.06 3.24 15.09
C LYS A 96 -16.30 4.55 15.26
N SER A 97 -16.84 5.62 14.67
CA SER A 97 -16.24 6.94 14.78
C SER A 97 -16.46 7.57 16.16
N GLU A 98 -15.43 8.25 16.66
CA GLU A 98 -15.49 9.04 17.88
C GLU A 98 -15.59 10.53 17.57
N LYS A 99 -16.38 11.25 18.37
CA LYS A 99 -16.52 12.70 18.22
C LYS A 99 -15.38 13.41 18.93
N GLN A 100 -14.72 14.32 18.24
CA GLN A 100 -13.72 15.23 18.80
C GLN A 100 -14.23 16.66 18.59
N LEU A 101 -14.38 17.40 19.69
CA LEU A 101 -14.90 18.76 19.70
C LEU A 101 -13.79 19.72 20.07
N GLU A 102 -13.57 20.70 19.21
CA GLU A 102 -12.66 21.81 19.41
C GLU A 102 -13.40 23.13 19.12
N PRO A 103 -12.86 24.29 19.51
CA PRO A 103 -13.50 25.57 19.21
C PRO A 103 -13.81 25.72 17.72
N ARG A 104 -15.10 25.82 17.40
CA ARG A 104 -15.66 25.89 16.03
C ARG A 104 -15.49 24.62 15.18
N ILE A 105 -14.92 23.53 15.70
CA ILE A 105 -14.67 22.31 14.93
C ILE A 105 -15.41 21.13 15.57
N GLU A 106 -16.25 20.46 14.78
CA GLU A 106 -16.80 19.15 15.12
C GLU A 106 -16.18 18.10 14.20
N ASN A 107 -15.38 17.21 14.77
CA ASN A 107 -14.77 16.09 14.07
C ASN A 107 -15.41 14.76 14.46
N ARG A 108 -15.46 13.86 13.48
CA ARG A 108 -15.67 12.43 13.68
C ARG A 108 -14.46 11.71 13.13
N VAL A 109 -13.71 11.07 14.02
CA VAL A 109 -12.51 10.31 13.66
C VAL A 109 -12.88 8.83 13.67
N ALA A 110 -12.77 8.19 12.51
CA ALA A 110 -13.06 6.76 12.37
C ALA A 110 -11.78 5.97 12.14
N PRO A 111 -11.36 5.12 13.09
CA PRO A 111 -10.24 4.20 12.88
C PRO A 111 -10.55 3.31 11.67
N SER A 112 -9.67 3.32 10.68
CA SER A 112 -9.87 2.60 9.41
C SER A 112 -8.60 1.87 9.02
N GLY A 113 -8.74 0.68 8.43
CA GLY A 113 -7.62 -0.14 8.02
C GLY A 113 -8.05 -1.23 7.04
N TYR A 114 -7.20 -2.26 6.90
CA TYR A 114 -7.49 -3.42 6.08
C TYR A 114 -7.40 -4.72 6.87
N THR A 115 -8.36 -5.59 6.62
CA THR A 115 -8.29 -7.00 6.95
C THR A 115 -7.61 -7.71 5.79
N ILE A 116 -6.56 -8.48 6.10
CA ILE A 116 -5.75 -9.22 5.15
C ILE A 116 -6.02 -10.70 5.38
N SER A 117 -6.62 -11.36 4.41
CA SER A 117 -6.86 -12.81 4.46
C SER A 117 -5.82 -13.51 3.60
N LEU A 118 -5.04 -14.39 4.24
CA LEU A 118 -4.08 -15.28 3.62
C LEU A 118 -4.73 -16.65 3.48
N ASN A 119 -4.99 -17.08 2.25
CA ASN A 119 -5.57 -18.38 1.95
C ASN A 119 -4.50 -19.29 1.34
N ASN A 120 -4.13 -20.35 2.07
CA ASN A 120 -3.21 -21.36 1.60
C ASN A 120 -3.94 -22.37 0.70
N ARG A 121 -3.70 -22.29 -0.60
CA ARG A 121 -4.31 -23.18 -1.60
C ARG A 121 -3.57 -24.50 -1.76
N SER A 122 -2.42 -24.66 -1.11
CA SER A 122 -1.60 -25.87 -1.22
C SER A 122 -2.02 -26.95 -0.22
N LYS A 123 -1.37 -28.11 -0.31
CA LYS A 123 -1.45 -29.19 0.68
C LYS A 123 -0.31 -29.13 1.72
N SER A 124 0.56 -28.12 1.62
CA SER A 124 1.72 -27.93 2.49
C SER A 124 1.42 -26.83 3.50
N SER A 125 2.02 -26.91 4.69
CA SER A 125 2.03 -25.78 5.63
C SER A 125 3.18 -24.84 5.31
N PHE A 126 3.01 -23.56 5.65
CA PHE A 126 4.06 -22.55 5.54
C PHE A 126 4.22 -21.83 6.87
N THR A 127 5.46 -21.47 7.20
CA THR A 127 5.78 -20.79 8.46
C THR A 127 6.53 -19.48 8.19
N ASN A 128 6.49 -18.57 9.17
CA ASN A 128 7.21 -17.29 9.18
C ASN A 128 6.94 -16.41 7.95
N LEU A 129 5.67 -16.31 7.55
CA LEU A 129 5.25 -15.44 6.47
C LEU A 129 5.28 -13.98 6.94
N THR A 130 6.10 -13.15 6.31
CA THR A 130 6.18 -11.72 6.63
C THR A 130 5.40 -10.91 5.60
N LEU A 131 4.60 -9.96 6.06
CA LEU A 131 3.81 -9.08 5.20
C LEU A 131 4.17 -7.64 5.50
N ASN A 132 4.68 -6.93 4.50
CA ASN A 132 4.76 -5.49 4.55
C ASN A 132 3.48 -4.90 3.95
N TYR A 133 2.93 -3.90 4.61
CA TYR A 133 1.75 -3.20 4.13
C TYR A 133 2.00 -1.70 4.01
N THR A 134 1.33 -1.08 3.06
CA THR A 134 1.25 0.38 2.93
C THR A 134 -0.21 0.78 2.73
N LEU A 135 -0.74 1.56 3.65
CA LEU A 135 -2.06 2.17 3.57
C LEU A 135 -1.95 3.52 2.88
N TYR A 136 -2.80 3.77 1.90
CA TYR A 136 -2.87 5.01 1.14
C TYR A 136 -4.17 5.73 1.47
N TYR A 137 -4.08 7.01 1.80
CA TYR A 137 -5.24 7.83 2.15
C TYR A 137 -5.03 9.28 1.72
N THR A 138 -6.10 10.05 1.66
CA THR A 138 -6.05 11.47 1.37
C THR A 138 -6.64 12.26 2.52
N VAL A 139 -6.00 13.38 2.85
CA VAL A 139 -6.45 14.34 3.85
C VAL A 139 -6.95 15.60 3.15
N GLN A 140 -8.08 16.13 3.61
CA GLN A 140 -8.64 17.38 3.10
C GLN A 140 -8.60 18.46 4.19
N ASP A 141 -8.15 19.67 3.85
CA ASP A 141 -8.29 20.81 4.76
C ASP A 141 -9.75 21.29 4.82
N TYR A 142 -10.18 21.95 5.90
CA TYR A 142 -11.56 22.46 5.98
C TYR A 142 -11.83 23.55 4.95
N LEU A 143 -10.84 24.39 4.67
CA LEU A 143 -10.98 25.56 3.82
C LEU A 143 -10.57 25.31 2.37
N SER A 144 -10.07 24.12 2.06
CA SER A 144 -9.66 23.74 0.71
C SER A 144 -10.43 22.52 0.21
N PRO A 145 -10.90 22.51 -1.04
CA PRO A 145 -11.44 21.30 -1.65
C PRO A 145 -10.35 20.29 -2.02
N GLU A 146 -9.08 20.72 -2.07
CA GLU A 146 -7.96 19.88 -2.49
C GLU A 146 -7.61 18.83 -1.43
N ARG A 147 -7.19 17.66 -1.93
CA ARG A 147 -6.84 16.50 -1.12
C ARG A 147 -5.37 16.20 -1.25
N THR A 148 -4.67 16.13 -0.13
CA THR A 148 -3.25 15.76 -0.08
C THR A 148 -3.13 14.26 0.16
N PRO A 149 -2.44 13.50 -0.71
CA PRO A 149 -2.16 12.09 -0.48
C PRO A 149 -1.19 11.90 0.68
N LYS A 150 -1.40 10.83 1.44
CA LYS A 150 -0.59 10.39 2.57
C LYS A 150 -0.51 8.86 2.57
N GLN A 151 0.53 8.34 3.20
CA GLN A 151 0.72 6.92 3.36
C GLN A 151 1.27 6.58 4.75
N VAL A 152 0.98 5.37 5.22
CA VAL A 152 1.60 4.78 6.41
C VAL A 152 1.93 3.32 6.09
N SER A 153 3.05 2.84 6.59
CA SER A 153 3.49 1.46 6.38
C SER A 153 3.66 0.73 7.70
N GLY A 154 3.56 -0.58 7.65
CA GLY A 154 3.87 -1.45 8.78
C GLY A 154 4.15 -2.88 8.33
N THR A 155 4.43 -3.74 9.29
CA THR A 155 4.75 -5.14 9.06
C THR A 155 3.85 -6.02 9.92
N LEU A 156 3.43 -7.15 9.36
CA LEU A 156 2.69 -8.19 10.05
C LEU A 156 3.41 -9.52 9.83
N THR A 157 3.33 -10.42 10.80
CA THR A 157 3.88 -11.77 10.71
C THR A 157 2.78 -12.80 10.90
N CYS A 158 2.82 -13.86 10.10
CA CYS A 158 2.01 -15.05 10.26
C CYS A 158 2.97 -16.22 10.53
N GLU A 159 2.97 -16.67 11.79
CA GLU A 159 3.90 -17.69 12.28
C GLU A 159 3.71 -19.02 11.56
N GLU A 160 2.46 -19.44 11.36
CA GLU A 160 2.11 -20.64 10.62
C GLU A 160 0.77 -20.45 9.88
N ILE A 161 0.68 -21.01 8.69
CA ILE A 161 -0.57 -21.27 7.98
C ILE A 161 -0.55 -22.72 7.49
N THR A 162 -1.51 -23.51 7.97
CA THR A 162 -1.60 -24.92 7.64
C THR A 162 -2.20 -25.13 6.25
N SER A 163 -2.10 -26.37 5.76
CA SER A 163 -2.68 -26.78 4.48
C SER A 163 -4.17 -26.42 4.39
N ARG A 164 -4.59 -25.76 3.31
CA ARG A 164 -5.99 -25.37 3.05
C ARG A 164 -6.60 -24.40 4.07
N GLU A 165 -5.78 -23.80 4.92
CA GLU A 165 -6.23 -22.84 5.92
C GLU A 165 -6.35 -21.42 5.36
N THR A 166 -7.19 -20.62 6.02
CA THR A 166 -7.20 -19.17 5.86
C THR A 166 -6.89 -18.49 7.18
N VAL A 167 -5.81 -17.72 7.21
CA VAL A 167 -5.44 -16.86 8.35
C VAL A 167 -5.85 -15.44 8.04
N THR A 168 -6.40 -14.73 9.03
CA THR A 168 -6.81 -13.34 8.88
C THR A 168 -6.03 -12.44 9.82
N LEU A 169 -5.41 -11.40 9.27
CA LEU A 169 -4.65 -10.39 9.99
C LEU A 169 -5.32 -9.03 9.80
N LYS A 170 -5.04 -8.08 10.70
CA LYS A 170 -5.49 -6.70 10.58
C LYS A 170 -4.28 -5.77 10.59
N THR A 171 -4.31 -4.77 9.71
CA THR A 171 -3.36 -3.66 9.79
C THR A 171 -3.60 -2.83 11.04
N GLU A 172 -2.61 -2.01 11.40
CA GLU A 172 -2.89 -0.86 12.25
C GLU A 172 -3.90 0.07 11.56
N THR A 173 -4.55 0.90 12.37
CA THR A 173 -5.60 1.80 11.89
C THR A 173 -5.07 3.21 11.71
N ILE A 174 -5.64 3.92 10.75
CA ILE A 174 -5.51 5.37 10.62
C ILE A 174 -6.84 6.03 10.95
N GLY A 175 -6.79 7.20 11.59
CA GLY A 175 -7.98 8.00 11.87
C GLY A 175 -8.45 8.74 10.62
N ILE A 176 -9.52 8.27 9.99
CA ILE A 176 -10.17 8.97 8.88
C ILE A 176 -11.13 10.02 9.45
N VAL A 177 -10.85 11.30 9.20
CA VAL A 177 -11.61 12.41 9.76
C VAL A 177 -12.69 12.89 8.80
N SER A 178 -13.91 13.00 9.31
CA SER A 178 -15.00 13.77 8.72
C SER A 178 -15.35 14.90 9.66
N GLY A 179 -15.23 16.15 9.22
CA GLY A 179 -15.30 17.30 10.09
C GLY A 179 -16.06 18.48 9.52
N LYS A 180 -16.54 19.34 10.41
CA LYS A 180 -17.13 20.64 10.09
C LYS A 180 -16.40 21.73 10.87
N LEU A 181 -15.97 22.77 10.15
CA LEU A 181 -15.54 24.04 10.73
C LEU A 181 -16.69 25.03 10.61
N GLU A 182 -17.18 25.52 11.74
CA GLU A 182 -18.23 26.53 11.78
C GLU A 182 -17.69 27.91 11.37
N PRO A 183 -18.42 28.63 10.50
CA PRO A 183 -18.09 30.01 10.19
C PRO A 183 -18.31 30.89 11.43
N VAL A 184 -17.54 31.97 11.54
CA VAL A 184 -17.87 33.04 12.49
C VAL A 184 -18.73 34.05 11.74
N ILE A 185 -19.97 34.19 12.18
CA ILE A 185 -20.90 35.19 11.66
C ILE A 185 -20.91 36.37 12.63
N LYS A 186 -20.58 37.55 12.12
CA LYS A 186 -20.75 38.81 12.84
C LYS A 186 -21.82 39.64 12.17
N TYR A 187 -22.27 40.66 12.86
CA TYR A 187 -23.30 41.57 12.38
C TYR A 187 -22.70 42.96 12.22
N LYS A 188 -23.03 43.64 11.13
CA LYS A 188 -22.69 45.06 10.92
C LYS A 188 -23.95 45.86 10.72
N THR A 189 -24.01 47.02 11.36
CA THR A 189 -25.09 47.98 11.15
C THR A 189 -24.80 48.76 9.88
N LYS A 190 -25.76 48.80 8.96
CA LYS A 190 -25.75 49.62 7.76
C LYS A 190 -26.95 50.56 7.78
N LYS A 191 -26.86 51.66 7.02
CA LYS A 191 -27.98 52.57 6.79
C LYS A 191 -28.48 52.43 5.35
N ASN A 192 -29.81 52.44 5.20
CA ASN A 192 -30.47 52.46 3.91
C ASN A 192 -30.39 53.86 3.29
N ARG A 193 -30.79 53.98 2.01
CA ARG A 193 -30.97 55.29 1.35
C ARG A 193 -31.92 56.21 2.13
N ASP A 194 -32.89 55.65 2.84
CA ASP A 194 -33.87 56.38 3.65
C ASP A 194 -33.38 56.71 5.08
N GLY A 195 -32.09 56.49 5.38
CA GLY A 195 -31.50 56.81 6.69
C GLY A 195 -31.82 55.81 7.81
N GLN A 196 -32.72 54.84 7.58
CA GLN A 196 -33.02 53.76 8.52
C GLN A 196 -31.83 52.81 8.69
N SER A 197 -31.52 52.45 9.94
CA SER A 197 -30.47 51.48 10.26
C SER A 197 -31.01 50.06 10.20
N TYR A 198 -30.25 49.14 9.63
CA TYR A 198 -30.51 47.71 9.65
C TYR A 198 -29.24 46.94 9.95
N THR A 199 -29.41 45.71 10.45
CA THR A 199 -28.30 44.82 10.81
C THR A 199 -28.18 43.73 9.75
N GLU A 200 -26.99 43.57 9.18
CA GLU A 200 -26.72 42.54 8.18
C GLU A 200 -25.64 41.57 8.70
N PRO A 201 -25.86 40.24 8.62
CA PRO A 201 -24.82 39.27 8.93
C PRO A 201 -23.72 39.29 7.86
N TYR A 202 -22.47 39.11 8.28
CA TYR A 202 -21.35 38.83 7.39
C TYR A 202 -20.47 37.74 7.98
N VAL A 203 -19.82 36.99 7.10
CA VAL A 203 -18.85 35.96 7.50
C VAL A 203 -17.54 36.66 7.86
N ASP A 204 -17.24 36.71 9.16
CA ASP A 204 -15.97 37.22 9.69
C ASP A 204 -14.85 36.20 9.50
N LYS A 205 -15.17 34.91 9.65
CA LYS A 205 -14.25 33.79 9.36
C LYS A 205 -14.99 32.70 8.59
N PRO A 206 -14.43 32.19 7.49
CA PRO A 206 -15.06 31.14 6.71
C PRO A 206 -15.21 29.86 7.55
N GLY A 207 -16.26 29.10 7.20
CA GLY A 207 -16.45 27.73 7.64
C GLY A 207 -16.07 26.76 6.53
N GLY A 208 -16.13 25.46 6.82
CA GLY A 208 -15.62 24.46 5.90
C GLY A 208 -15.95 23.03 6.27
N ARG A 209 -15.60 22.10 5.39
CA ARG A 209 -15.80 20.66 5.59
C ARG A 209 -14.49 19.93 5.34
N ARG A 210 -14.13 19.04 6.24
CA ARG A 210 -13.03 18.09 6.07
C ARG A 210 -13.61 16.72 5.76
N LYS A 211 -13.08 16.05 4.76
CA LYS A 211 -13.45 14.68 4.40
C LYS A 211 -12.23 13.91 3.94
N ASP A 212 -11.57 13.28 4.89
CA ASP A 212 -10.49 12.34 4.61
C ASP A 212 -11.05 11.08 3.95
N GLN A 213 -10.21 10.37 3.22
CA GLN A 213 -10.61 9.16 2.50
C GLN A 213 -9.48 8.15 2.49
N MET A 214 -9.77 6.91 2.91
CA MET A 214 -8.91 5.77 2.63
C MET A 214 -9.02 5.42 1.14
N VAL A 215 -7.88 5.43 0.45
CA VAL A 215 -7.75 5.30 -1.00
C VAL A 215 -7.39 3.88 -1.41
N GLY A 216 -6.50 3.23 -0.68
CA GLY A 216 -6.07 1.87 -1.02
C GLY A 216 -5.11 1.25 -0.02
N CYS A 217 -4.70 0.03 -0.32
CA CYS A 217 -3.70 -0.72 0.43
C CYS A 217 -2.85 -1.54 -0.54
N LYS A 218 -1.54 -1.55 -0.31
CA LYS A 218 -0.58 -2.44 -0.97
C LYS A 218 -0.02 -3.40 0.07
N ILE A 219 -0.01 -4.69 -0.24
CA ILE A 219 0.62 -5.74 0.56
C ILE A 219 1.74 -6.39 -0.24
N GLU A 220 2.86 -6.65 0.42
CA GLU A 220 3.99 -7.41 -0.09
C GLU A 220 4.26 -8.59 0.86
N LEU A 221 4.09 -9.81 0.37
CA LEU A 221 4.48 -11.03 1.06
C LEU A 221 5.96 -11.27 0.83
N ILE A 222 6.70 -11.45 1.92
CA ILE A 222 8.15 -11.56 1.95
C ILE A 222 8.55 -12.92 2.53
N ILE A 223 9.47 -13.59 1.85
CA ILE A 223 10.10 -14.84 2.27
C ILE A 223 11.61 -14.69 2.10
N ASP A 224 12.36 -14.95 3.17
CA ASP A 224 13.82 -14.79 3.21
C ASP A 224 14.33 -13.41 2.73
N GLY A 225 13.56 -12.36 3.01
CA GLY A 225 13.90 -10.99 2.63
C GLY A 225 13.53 -10.60 1.19
N GLU A 226 13.01 -11.52 0.39
CA GLU A 226 12.54 -11.25 -0.97
C GLU A 226 11.02 -11.20 -1.04
N VAL A 227 10.49 -10.27 -1.84
CA VAL A 227 9.05 -10.20 -2.08
C VAL A 227 8.67 -11.34 -3.03
N VAL A 228 7.71 -12.16 -2.63
CA VAL A 228 7.23 -13.29 -3.45
C VAL A 228 5.85 -13.04 -4.04
N LYS A 229 5.12 -12.07 -3.48
CA LYS A 229 3.80 -11.69 -3.95
C LYS A 229 3.46 -10.26 -3.55
N THR A 230 2.81 -9.54 -4.45
CA THR A 230 2.23 -8.22 -4.18
C THR A 230 0.75 -8.27 -4.48
N GLU A 231 -0.05 -7.72 -3.57
CA GLU A 231 -1.50 -7.53 -3.76
C GLU A 231 -1.82 -6.05 -3.53
N THR A 232 -2.79 -5.53 -4.28
CA THR A 232 -3.16 -4.11 -4.18
C THR A 232 -4.66 -3.95 -4.32
N GLU A 233 -5.25 -3.18 -3.41
CA GLU A 233 -6.68 -2.89 -3.38
C GLU A 233 -6.89 -1.37 -3.39
N GLY A 234 -7.84 -0.90 -4.20
CA GLY A 234 -8.19 0.52 -4.32
C GLY A 234 -7.48 1.27 -5.44
N THR A 235 -7.85 2.54 -5.64
CA THR A 235 -7.33 3.38 -6.72
C THR A 235 -6.09 4.13 -6.24
N ILE A 236 -4.95 3.44 -6.20
CA ILE A 236 -3.68 4.07 -5.87
C ILE A 236 -3.19 4.85 -7.09
N GLN A 237 -3.50 6.14 -7.15
CA GLN A 237 -2.87 7.04 -8.11
C GLN A 237 -1.42 7.26 -7.65
N MET A 238 -0.50 6.47 -8.21
CA MET A 238 0.95 6.57 -7.97
C MET A 238 1.59 7.79 -8.68
N GLU A 239 0.80 8.69 -9.24
CA GLU A 239 1.33 9.83 -9.99
C GLU A 239 1.81 10.95 -9.05
N LYS A 240 3.13 11.16 -9.06
CA LYS A 240 3.88 12.27 -8.48
C LYS A 240 4.00 12.32 -6.94
N ILE A 241 4.77 11.39 -6.38
CA ILE A 241 5.54 11.67 -5.14
C ILE A 241 7.03 11.92 -5.46
N SER A 242 7.48 11.70 -6.69
CA SER A 242 8.82 12.03 -7.18
C SER A 242 8.79 13.25 -8.11
N GLU A 243 8.59 14.44 -7.57
CA GLU A 243 9.03 15.73 -8.15
C GLU A 243 8.71 16.82 -7.13
N GLY A 244 9.55 16.88 -6.10
CA GLY A 244 9.43 17.83 -4.99
C GLY A 244 10.66 17.73 -4.10
N LEU A 245 11.83 17.66 -4.73
CA LEU A 245 13.10 18.13 -4.16
C LEU A 245 13.27 19.58 -4.58
#